data_AF-A0A7W5QKI2-F1
#
_entry.id   AF-A0A7W5QKI2-F1
#
_cell.length_a   1.000
_cell.length_b   1.000
_cell.length_c   1.000
_cell.angle_alpha   90.00
_cell.angle_beta   90.00
_cell.angle_gamma   90.00
#
_symmetry.space_group_name_H-M   'P 1'
#
loop_
_entity.id
_entity.type
_entity.pdbx_description
1 polymer ?
#
loop_
_entity_poly.entity_id
_entity_poly.type
_entity_poly.pdbx_seq_one_letter_code
_entity_poly.pdbx_strand_id
1 'polypeptide(L)'
;MAWQRMPMETWQNKIAVLVEALPDAALADLLSQIELVSPVLEPDDVSAGRHRGDVTIAGDYTPLTLLTLIEGDLSVAGQVSTQEVDGNDGHAALVVFGSLRCGSLLNDWGSRVVVTGDLIVGDWIYTAREESVLVVGGDLRAPVLVSGESAVEVGGAVDLEQGLGVIRRLGAPGGATVTPRYGWHALATLLALDPARATEEEEIVPLLEDRLYRTGSILP
;
A
#
# COMPACT_ATOMS: atom_id res chain seq x y z
N MET A 1 -13.76 13.54 12.12
CA MET A 1 -14.02 13.11 10.73
C MET A 1 -15.32 12.33 10.71
N ALA A 2 -16.23 12.61 9.78
CA ALA A 2 -17.46 11.83 9.64
C ALA A 2 -17.25 10.74 8.58
N TRP A 3 -17.43 9.49 8.98
CA TRP A 3 -17.36 8.33 8.08
C TRP A 3 -18.78 7.91 7.71
N GLN A 4 -19.04 7.76 6.41
CA GLN A 4 -20.28 7.23 5.90
C GLN A 4 -20.13 5.72 5.71
N ARG A 5 -20.84 4.92 6.51
CA ARG A 5 -20.97 3.48 6.30
C ARG A 5 -21.88 3.22 5.09
N MET A 6 -21.60 2.17 4.33
CA MET A 6 -22.40 1.76 3.18
C MET A 6 -22.27 0.27 2.90
N PRO A 7 -23.20 -0.33 2.13
CA PRO A 7 -23.04 -1.69 1.64
C PRO A 7 -21.84 -1.83 0.70
N MET A 8 -21.23 -3.02 0.67
CA MET A 8 -20.10 -3.36 -0.21
C MET A 8 -20.37 -3.03 -1.68
N GLU A 9 -21.52 -3.44 -2.22
CA GLU A 9 -21.90 -3.17 -3.61
C GLU A 9 -21.97 -1.66 -3.91
N THR A 10 -22.48 -0.87 -2.97
CA THR A 10 -22.51 0.59 -3.10
C THR A 10 -21.11 1.19 -3.11
N TRP A 11 -20.21 0.65 -2.30
CA TRP A 11 -18.81 1.05 -2.27
C TRP A 11 -18.08 0.71 -3.59
N GLN A 12 -18.25 -0.51 -4.10
CA GLN A 12 -17.68 -0.95 -5.38
C GLN A 12 -18.18 -0.09 -6.55
N ASN A 13 -19.51 0.13 -6.64
CA ASN A 13 -20.10 1.00 -7.66
C ASN A 13 -19.58 2.43 -7.56
N LYS A 14 -19.36 2.92 -6.34
CA LYS A 14 -18.82 4.27 -6.13
C LYS A 14 -17.38 4.38 -6.65
N ILE A 15 -16.55 3.37 -6.40
CA ILE A 15 -15.19 3.33 -6.94
C ILE A 15 -15.21 3.24 -8.45
N ALA A 16 -16.03 2.36 -9.05
CA ALA A 16 -16.13 2.24 -10.50
C ALA A 16 -16.42 3.60 -11.17
N VAL A 17 -17.39 4.35 -10.64
CA VAL A 17 -17.71 5.71 -11.13
C VAL A 17 -16.53 6.68 -11.00
N LEU A 18 -15.76 6.59 -9.90
CA LEU A 18 -14.58 7.44 -9.70
C LEU A 18 -13.42 7.05 -10.62
N VAL A 19 -13.22 5.75 -10.85
CA VAL A 19 -12.22 5.19 -11.77
C VAL A 19 -12.51 5.62 -13.21
N GLU A 20 -13.76 5.53 -13.66
CA GLU A 20 -14.19 6.01 -14.99
C GLU A 20 -13.94 7.52 -15.19
N ALA A 21 -13.94 8.28 -14.10
CA ALA A 21 -13.70 9.73 -14.12
C ALA A 21 -12.23 10.12 -13.99
N LEU A 22 -11.30 9.15 -13.85
CA LEU A 22 -9.88 9.44 -13.75
C LEU A 22 -9.33 10.03 -15.06
N PRO A 23 -8.48 11.06 -14.99
CA PRO A 23 -7.88 11.66 -16.19
C PRO A 23 -6.80 10.75 -16.81
N ASP A 24 -6.16 9.89 -16.02
CA ASP A 24 -5.16 8.93 -16.47
C ASP A 24 -5.85 7.62 -16.87
N ALA A 25 -5.89 7.35 -18.19
CA ALA A 25 -6.51 6.16 -18.73
C ALA A 25 -5.76 4.87 -18.35
N ALA A 26 -4.43 4.89 -18.22
CA ALA A 26 -3.67 3.70 -17.86
C ALA A 26 -3.94 3.30 -16.40
N LEU A 27 -4.03 4.29 -15.51
CA LEU A 27 -4.46 4.07 -14.14
C LEU A 27 -5.91 3.58 -14.08
N ALA A 28 -6.82 4.20 -14.84
CA ALA A 28 -8.23 3.80 -14.88
C ALA A 28 -8.39 2.34 -15.36
N ASP A 29 -7.68 1.97 -16.43
CA ASP A 29 -7.69 0.62 -16.99
C ASP A 29 -7.14 -0.41 -15.99
N LEU A 30 -6.05 -0.09 -15.28
CA LEU A 30 -5.50 -0.97 -14.25
C LEU A 30 -6.49 -1.15 -13.08
N LEU A 31 -7.03 -0.06 -12.56
CA LEU A 31 -7.95 -0.12 -11.41
C LEU A 31 -9.25 -0.85 -11.75
N SER A 32 -9.66 -0.84 -13.01
CA SER A 32 -10.81 -1.62 -13.50
C SER A 32 -10.53 -3.13 -13.58
N GLN A 33 -9.26 -3.53 -13.59
CA GLN A 33 -8.82 -4.94 -13.66
C GLN A 33 -8.42 -5.52 -12.29
N ILE A 34 -8.09 -4.66 -11.33
CA ILE A 34 -7.71 -5.11 -9.98
C ILE A 34 -8.94 -5.55 -9.20
N GLU A 35 -8.85 -6.73 -8.61
CA GLU A 35 -9.82 -7.22 -7.65
C GLU A 35 -9.62 -6.53 -6.28
N LEU A 36 -10.29 -5.39 -6.09
CA LEU A 36 -10.21 -4.58 -4.88
C LEU A 36 -10.87 -5.23 -3.66
N VAL A 37 -11.82 -6.14 -3.87
CA VAL A 37 -12.50 -6.87 -2.80
C VAL A 37 -12.12 -8.32 -2.93
N SER A 38 -11.54 -8.89 -1.88
CA SER A 38 -11.15 -10.30 -1.89
C SER A 38 -12.38 -11.21 -2.08
N PRO A 39 -12.31 -12.24 -2.96
CA PRO A 39 -13.46 -13.10 -3.26
C PRO A 39 -13.80 -14.04 -2.10
N VAL A 40 -12.93 -14.15 -1.10
CA VAL A 40 -13.15 -14.96 0.10
C VAL A 40 -14.04 -14.25 1.12
N LEU A 41 -14.33 -12.96 0.92
CA LEU A 41 -15.15 -12.17 1.83
C LEU A 41 -16.63 -12.29 1.46
N GLU A 42 -17.49 -12.56 2.46
CA GLU A 42 -18.94 -12.61 2.26
C GLU A 42 -19.54 -11.19 2.27
N PRO A 43 -20.36 -10.81 1.26
CA PRO A 43 -20.88 -9.44 1.10
C PRO A 43 -21.55 -8.83 2.33
N ASP A 44 -22.26 -9.65 3.11
CA ASP A 44 -23.05 -9.20 4.26
C ASP A 44 -22.20 -8.96 5.52
N ASP A 45 -20.99 -9.50 5.56
CA ASP A 45 -20.06 -9.40 6.70
C ASP A 45 -18.93 -8.39 6.47
N VAL A 46 -18.89 -7.74 5.30
CA VAL A 46 -17.85 -6.78 4.95
C VAL A 46 -18.24 -5.37 5.34
N SER A 47 -17.49 -4.78 6.27
CA SER A 47 -17.66 -3.37 6.58
C SER A 47 -17.06 -2.48 5.49
N ALA A 48 -17.89 -1.60 4.93
CA ALA A 48 -17.47 -0.61 3.96
C ALA A 48 -17.77 0.82 4.42
N GLY A 49 -16.81 1.71 4.17
CA GLY A 49 -16.79 3.08 4.65
C GLY A 49 -16.25 4.05 3.62
N ARG A 50 -16.78 5.26 3.66
CA ARG A 50 -16.35 6.37 2.83
C ARG A 50 -16.12 7.63 3.66
N HIS A 51 -15.09 8.37 3.29
CA HIS A 51 -14.91 9.76 3.68
C HIS A 51 -14.84 10.67 2.44
N ARG A 52 -15.33 11.91 2.57
CA ARG A 52 -15.25 12.93 1.52
C ARG A 52 -14.54 14.16 2.07
N GLY A 53 -13.53 14.62 1.35
CA GLY A 53 -12.61 15.68 1.77
C GLY A 53 -11.33 15.10 2.36
N ASP A 54 -10.41 16.00 2.67
CA ASP A 54 -9.08 15.64 3.15
C ASP A 54 -9.11 15.18 4.61
N VAL A 55 -8.25 14.21 4.91
CA VAL A 55 -8.11 13.58 6.22
C VAL A 55 -6.73 13.87 6.77
N THR A 56 -6.65 14.36 8.01
CA THR A 56 -5.38 14.54 8.72
C THR A 56 -5.42 13.81 10.06
N ILE A 57 -4.46 12.92 10.29
CA ILE A 57 -4.35 12.09 11.49
C ILE A 57 -2.98 12.34 12.14
N ALA A 58 -2.99 12.69 13.42
CA ALA A 58 -1.77 13.10 14.15
C ALA A 58 -0.92 11.93 14.67
N GLY A 59 -1.43 10.69 14.60
CA GLY A 59 -0.73 9.48 15.03
C GLY A 59 -0.81 8.42 13.94
N ASP A 60 -0.87 7.16 14.35
CA ASP A 60 -1.06 6.03 13.45
C ASP A 60 -2.51 5.94 12.96
N TYR A 61 -2.69 5.30 11.81
CA TYR A 61 -3.99 5.09 11.18
C TYR A 61 -4.14 3.67 10.67
N THR A 62 -5.11 2.98 11.25
CA THR A 62 -5.72 1.77 10.69
C THR A 62 -7.12 2.14 10.22
N PRO A 63 -7.52 1.78 8.98
CA PRO A 63 -8.87 2.01 8.49
C PRO A 63 -9.94 1.47 9.45
N LEU A 64 -11.06 2.19 9.59
CA LEU A 64 -12.17 1.79 10.46
C LEU A 64 -13.10 0.72 9.83
N THR A 65 -12.89 0.45 8.55
CA THR A 65 -13.70 -0.45 7.72
C THR A 65 -12.78 -1.26 6.85
N LEU A 66 -13.13 -2.53 6.62
CA LEU A 66 -12.37 -3.43 5.76
C LEU A 66 -12.23 -2.85 4.35
N LEU A 67 -13.30 -2.27 3.82
CA LEU A 67 -13.27 -1.51 2.57
C LEU A 67 -13.38 -0.01 2.87
N THR A 68 -12.34 0.74 2.59
CA THR A 68 -12.22 2.16 2.93
C THR A 68 -11.95 3.00 1.69
N LEU A 69 -12.82 3.97 1.43
CA LEU A 69 -12.67 4.95 0.38
C LEU A 69 -12.49 6.36 0.98
N ILE A 70 -11.45 7.07 0.58
CA ILE A 70 -11.25 8.50 0.87
C ILE A 70 -11.28 9.26 -0.45
N GLU A 71 -12.26 10.15 -0.61
CA GLU A 71 -12.32 11.10 -1.73
C GLU A 71 -11.68 12.42 -1.33
N GLY A 72 -10.35 12.47 -1.40
CA GLY A 72 -9.50 13.56 -0.95
C GLY A 72 -8.11 13.05 -0.56
N ASP A 73 -7.30 13.93 0.01
CA ASP A 73 -5.96 13.58 0.47
C ASP A 73 -5.99 12.91 1.85
N LEU A 74 -5.08 11.98 2.10
CA LEU A 74 -4.85 11.37 3.40
C LEU A 74 -3.45 11.74 3.90
N SER A 75 -3.38 12.48 5.01
CA SER A 75 -2.14 12.81 5.70
C SER A 75 -2.12 12.20 7.10
N VAL A 76 -1.17 11.31 7.36
CA VAL A 76 -1.00 10.60 8.62
C VAL A 76 0.39 10.90 9.14
N ALA A 77 0.53 11.32 10.40
CA ALA A 77 1.86 11.62 10.94
C ALA A 77 2.66 10.34 11.24
N GLY A 78 1.95 9.28 11.65
CA GLY A 78 2.53 7.97 11.97
C GLY A 78 2.36 6.94 10.84
N GLN A 79 2.24 5.69 11.25
CA GLN A 79 2.07 4.55 10.36
C GLN A 79 0.65 4.47 9.81
N VAL A 80 0.52 4.15 8.52
CA VAL A 80 -0.70 3.62 7.93
C VAL A 80 -0.58 2.11 7.86
N SER A 81 -1.52 1.38 8.46
CA SER A 81 -1.52 -0.09 8.47
C SER A 81 -2.86 -0.63 7.97
N THR A 82 -2.81 -1.70 7.18
CA THR A 82 -4.00 -2.49 6.82
C THR A 82 -4.12 -3.78 7.65
N GLN A 83 -3.34 -3.91 8.72
CA GLN A 83 -3.47 -5.00 9.70
C GLN A 83 -4.64 -4.75 10.67
N GLU A 84 -5.23 -5.84 11.18
CA GLU A 84 -6.28 -5.84 12.19
C GLU A 84 -7.49 -4.93 11.86
N VAL A 85 -7.72 -4.66 10.57
CA VAL A 85 -8.80 -3.78 10.11
C VAL A 85 -10.14 -4.45 10.40
N ASP A 86 -10.95 -3.81 11.23
CA ASP A 86 -12.24 -4.35 11.68
C ASP A 86 -12.10 -5.76 12.30
N GLY A 87 -10.97 -6.03 12.96
CA GLY A 87 -10.67 -7.33 13.58
C GLY A 87 -10.25 -8.42 12.59
N ASN A 88 -9.98 -8.07 11.33
CA ASN A 88 -9.46 -8.98 10.32
C ASN A 88 -7.98 -8.70 10.05
N ASP A 89 -7.20 -9.77 9.94
CA ASP A 89 -5.80 -9.70 9.49
C ASP A 89 -5.79 -9.92 7.97
N GLY A 90 -5.57 -8.83 7.24
CA GLY A 90 -5.50 -8.84 5.78
C GLY A 90 -6.82 -8.56 5.07
N HIS A 91 -6.78 -8.69 3.74
CA HIS A 91 -7.91 -8.46 2.82
C HIS A 91 -8.58 -7.08 2.87
N ALA A 92 -7.99 -6.13 3.57
CA ALA A 92 -8.48 -4.76 3.60
C ALA A 92 -8.18 -4.05 2.28
N ALA A 93 -9.08 -3.15 1.90
CA ALA A 93 -8.89 -2.25 0.77
C ALA A 93 -8.89 -0.80 1.26
N LEU A 94 -7.76 -0.13 1.16
CA LEU A 94 -7.63 1.32 1.39
C LEU A 94 -7.46 2.02 0.05
N VAL A 95 -8.47 2.77 -0.36
CA VAL A 95 -8.48 3.51 -1.63
C VAL A 95 -8.55 5.01 -1.34
N VAL A 96 -7.50 5.74 -1.73
CA VAL A 96 -7.35 7.19 -1.58
C VAL A 96 -7.41 7.82 -2.97
N PHE A 97 -8.54 8.44 -3.29
CA PHE A 97 -8.71 9.28 -4.48
C PHE A 97 -8.11 10.68 -4.25
N GLY A 98 -6.79 10.70 -4.11
CA GLY A 98 -5.97 11.85 -3.74
C GLY A 98 -4.55 11.38 -3.45
N SER A 99 -3.77 12.21 -2.76
CA SER A 99 -2.42 11.88 -2.33
C SER A 99 -2.39 11.31 -0.91
N LEU A 100 -1.46 10.39 -0.66
CA LEU A 100 -1.20 9.80 0.65
C LEU A 100 0.17 10.25 1.17
N ARG A 101 0.18 10.85 2.36
CA ARG A 101 1.39 11.14 3.13
C ARG A 101 1.35 10.37 4.44
N CYS A 102 2.37 9.57 4.74
CA CYS A 102 2.48 8.90 6.02
C CYS A 102 3.93 8.81 6.53
N GLY A 103 4.12 8.50 7.81
CA GLY A 103 5.44 8.15 8.36
C GLY A 103 5.91 6.81 7.82
N SER A 104 5.08 5.78 7.93
CA SER A 104 5.35 4.45 7.39
C SER A 104 4.09 3.84 6.77
N LEU A 105 4.24 2.86 5.88
CA LEU A 105 3.11 2.13 5.28
C LEU A 105 3.31 0.63 5.44
N LEU A 106 2.37 -0.03 6.11
CA LEU A 106 2.30 -1.48 6.29
C LEU A 106 1.08 -2.03 5.56
N ASN A 107 1.31 -2.66 4.42
CA ASN A 107 0.28 -3.31 3.61
C ASN A 107 0.27 -4.82 3.92
N ASP A 108 -0.83 -5.26 4.50
CA ASP A 108 -0.99 -6.61 5.04
C ASP A 108 -1.32 -7.66 3.95
N TRP A 109 -1.32 -8.93 4.35
CA TRP A 109 -1.64 -10.08 3.53
C TRP A 109 -2.96 -9.88 2.78
N GLY A 110 -2.94 -10.16 1.48
CA GLY A 110 -4.10 -10.00 0.62
C GLY A 110 -4.76 -8.62 0.67
N SER A 111 -4.09 -7.58 1.18
CA SER A 111 -4.63 -6.22 1.27
C SER A 111 -4.31 -5.42 0.01
N ARG A 112 -5.10 -4.38 -0.26
CA ARG A 112 -4.95 -3.49 -1.41
C ARG A 112 -4.85 -2.06 -0.92
N VAL A 113 -3.75 -1.40 -1.24
CA VAL A 113 -3.60 0.04 -1.04
C VAL A 113 -3.54 0.71 -2.40
N VAL A 114 -4.48 1.60 -2.68
CA VAL A 114 -4.57 2.35 -3.92
C VAL A 114 -4.54 3.84 -3.60
N VAL A 115 -3.60 4.55 -4.21
CA VAL A 115 -3.46 6.01 -4.08
C VAL A 115 -3.49 6.57 -5.51
N THR A 116 -4.50 7.36 -5.87
CA THR A 116 -4.59 7.88 -7.26
C THR A 116 -3.66 9.06 -7.52
N GLY A 117 -3.21 9.75 -6.46
CA GLY A 117 -2.21 10.81 -6.51
C GLY A 117 -0.83 10.31 -6.06
N ASP A 118 -0.09 11.17 -5.36
CA ASP A 118 1.27 10.88 -4.91
C ASP A 118 1.26 10.05 -3.61
N LEU A 119 2.21 9.13 -3.48
CA LEU A 119 2.51 8.42 -2.24
C LEU A 119 3.86 8.89 -1.70
N ILE A 120 3.84 9.58 -0.56
CA ILE A 120 5.04 10.09 0.11
C ILE A 120 5.12 9.50 1.51
N VAL A 121 6.14 8.67 1.71
CA VAL A 121 6.36 7.95 2.97
C VAL A 121 7.66 8.42 3.60
N GLY A 122 7.60 8.79 4.88
CA GLY A 122 8.72 9.39 5.61
C GLY A 122 9.86 8.42 5.89
N ASP A 123 9.54 7.15 6.18
CA ASP A 123 10.48 6.15 6.66
C ASP A 123 10.53 4.92 5.74
N TRP A 124 9.45 4.14 5.70
CA TRP A 124 9.45 2.86 4.98
C TRP A 124 8.06 2.42 4.49
N ILE A 125 8.08 1.65 3.40
CA ILE A 125 6.94 0.90 2.86
C ILE A 125 7.22 -0.58 2.97
N TYR A 126 6.28 -1.33 3.52
CA TYR A 126 6.30 -2.77 3.57
C TYR A 126 5.03 -3.33 2.92
N THR A 127 5.19 -4.01 1.80
CA THR A 127 4.11 -4.65 1.02
C THR A 127 4.62 -6.00 0.48
N ALA A 128 5.35 -6.73 1.33
CA ALA A 128 5.94 -8.01 0.98
C ALA A 128 5.14 -9.24 1.39
N ARG A 129 4.01 -9.03 2.07
CA ARG A 129 3.08 -10.12 2.36
C ARG A 129 2.41 -10.59 1.08
N GLU A 130 2.15 -11.90 1.05
CA GLU A 130 1.53 -12.58 -0.08
C GLU A 130 0.22 -11.89 -0.48
N GLU A 131 0.01 -11.81 -1.79
CA GLU A 131 -1.16 -11.19 -2.43
C GLU A 131 -1.42 -9.71 -2.06
N SER A 132 -0.50 -9.04 -1.36
CA SER A 132 -0.60 -7.60 -1.14
C SER A 132 -0.39 -6.83 -2.45
N VAL A 133 -1.18 -5.79 -2.66
CA VAL A 133 -1.15 -4.95 -3.87
C VAL A 133 -1.00 -3.49 -3.45
N LEU A 134 -0.06 -2.79 -4.07
CA LEU A 134 0.12 -1.35 -3.93
C LEU A 134 0.11 -0.68 -5.30
N VAL A 135 -0.80 0.27 -5.49
CA VAL A 135 -0.92 1.08 -6.70
C VAL A 135 -0.80 2.57 -6.35
N VAL A 136 0.05 3.27 -7.09
CA VAL A 136 0.27 4.72 -6.97
C VAL A 136 0.07 5.36 -8.34
N GLY A 137 -0.90 6.24 -8.48
CA GLY A 137 -1.18 6.94 -9.74
C GLY A 137 -0.18 8.03 -10.05
N GLY A 138 0.29 8.75 -9.03
CA GLY A 138 1.29 9.81 -9.13
C GLY A 138 2.70 9.34 -8.81
N ASP A 139 3.47 10.23 -8.18
CA ASP A 139 4.85 9.95 -7.79
C ASP A 139 4.92 9.09 -6.53
N LEU A 140 5.87 8.16 -6.48
CA LEU A 140 6.22 7.38 -5.30
C LEU A 140 7.54 7.89 -4.71
N ARG A 141 7.52 8.30 -3.44
CA ARG A 141 8.72 8.67 -2.69
C ARG A 141 8.77 7.95 -1.34
N ALA A 142 9.86 7.24 -1.08
CA ALA A 142 10.14 6.64 0.22
C ALA A 142 11.64 6.37 0.39
N PRO A 143 12.20 6.45 1.60
CA PRO A 143 13.59 6.02 1.83
C PRO A 143 13.78 4.51 1.60
N VAL A 144 12.85 3.70 2.11
CA VAL A 144 12.92 2.23 2.04
C VAL A 144 11.61 1.66 1.50
N LEU A 145 11.70 0.74 0.53
CA LEU A 145 10.57 -0.06 0.07
C LEU A 145 10.92 -1.55 0.08
N VAL A 146 10.09 -2.36 0.73
CA VAL A 146 10.17 -3.82 0.69
C VAL A 146 8.87 -4.34 0.12
N SER A 147 8.90 -4.86 -1.11
CA SER A 147 7.77 -5.50 -1.75
C SER A 147 8.06 -6.97 -2.05
N GLY A 148 6.99 -7.75 -2.15
CA GLY A 148 7.05 -9.17 -2.42
C GLY A 148 7.11 -9.45 -3.92
N GLU A 149 6.59 -10.61 -4.31
CA GLU A 149 6.50 -11.01 -5.72
C GLU A 149 5.49 -10.16 -6.51
N SER A 150 4.44 -9.68 -5.84
CA SER A 150 3.51 -8.70 -6.41
C SER A 150 4.23 -7.38 -6.66
N ALA A 151 4.18 -6.92 -7.91
CA ALA A 151 4.79 -5.65 -8.25
C ALA A 151 4.01 -4.47 -7.65
N VAL A 152 4.74 -3.44 -7.21
CA VAL A 152 4.18 -2.13 -6.92
C VAL A 152 4.00 -1.39 -8.25
N GLU A 153 2.79 -0.94 -8.54
CA GLU A 153 2.47 -0.27 -9.80
C GLU A 153 2.48 1.25 -9.60
N VAL A 154 3.28 1.99 -10.37
CA VAL A 154 3.47 3.45 -10.21
C VAL A 154 3.29 4.19 -11.54
N GLY A 155 2.45 5.21 -11.57
CA GLY A 155 2.21 6.04 -12.77
C GLY A 155 3.24 7.14 -12.99
N GLY A 156 3.74 7.73 -11.91
CA GLY A 156 4.70 8.83 -11.95
C GLY A 156 6.17 8.42 -11.80
N ALA A 157 6.95 9.35 -11.26
CA ALA A 157 8.34 9.12 -10.89
C ALA A 157 8.45 8.25 -9.63
N VAL A 158 9.57 7.54 -9.51
CA VAL A 158 9.91 6.73 -8.34
C VAL A 158 11.22 7.28 -7.77
N ASP A 159 11.16 7.81 -6.55
CA ASP A 159 12.29 8.28 -5.76
C ASP A 159 12.47 7.38 -4.54
N LEU A 160 13.35 6.38 -4.69
CA LEU A 160 13.70 5.41 -3.66
C LEU A 160 15.20 5.41 -3.41
N GLU A 161 15.59 5.45 -2.14
CA GLU A 161 16.99 5.27 -1.77
C GLU A 161 17.34 3.78 -1.76
N GLN A 162 16.57 2.97 -1.03
CA GLN A 162 16.81 1.55 -0.83
C GLN A 162 15.54 0.76 -1.12
N GLY A 163 15.69 -0.47 -1.61
CA GLY A 163 14.54 -1.34 -1.67
C GLY A 163 14.82 -2.77 -2.09
N LEU A 164 13.78 -3.57 -1.96
CA LEU A 164 13.71 -4.98 -2.33
C LEU A 164 12.37 -5.22 -3.02
N GLY A 165 12.38 -6.01 -4.10
CA GLY A 165 11.17 -6.38 -4.85
C GLY A 165 11.03 -5.66 -6.21
N VAL A 166 9.83 -5.74 -6.79
CA VAL A 166 9.55 -5.30 -8.16
C VAL A 166 8.64 -4.07 -8.17
N ILE A 167 9.05 -3.02 -8.86
CA ILE A 167 8.24 -1.82 -9.10
C ILE A 167 8.04 -1.67 -10.60
N ARG A 168 6.81 -1.61 -11.07
CA ARG A 168 6.45 -1.47 -12.48
C ARG A 168 5.87 -0.09 -12.74
N ARG A 169 6.19 0.46 -13.91
CA ARG A 169 5.59 1.70 -14.38
C ARG A 169 4.29 1.44 -15.16
N LEU A 170 3.23 2.16 -14.79
CA LEU A 170 1.95 2.12 -15.50
C LEU A 170 2.13 2.58 -16.95
N GLY A 171 1.49 1.87 -17.88
CA GLY A 171 1.49 2.22 -19.29
C GLY A 171 2.84 2.04 -20.02
N ALA A 172 3.89 1.58 -19.35
CA ALA A 172 5.19 1.35 -19.98
C ALA A 172 5.17 0.06 -20.83
N PRO A 173 5.55 0.10 -22.12
CA PRO A 173 5.66 -1.10 -22.95
C PRO A 173 6.63 -2.10 -22.32
N GLY A 174 6.15 -3.31 -22.01
CA GLY A 174 6.97 -4.38 -21.43
C GLY A 174 7.18 -4.31 -19.91
N GLY A 175 6.43 -3.47 -19.17
CA GLY A 175 6.46 -3.47 -17.71
C GLY A 175 7.79 -3.00 -17.14
N ALA A 176 8.29 -1.86 -17.63
CA ALA A 176 9.57 -1.28 -17.22
C ALA A 176 9.71 -1.29 -15.69
N THR A 177 10.68 -2.05 -15.21
CA THR A 177 10.92 -2.23 -13.78
C THR A 177 11.86 -1.14 -13.29
N VAL A 178 11.53 -0.52 -12.16
CA VAL A 178 12.43 0.40 -11.46
C VAL A 178 13.23 -0.39 -10.45
N THR A 179 14.55 -0.40 -10.61
CA THR A 179 15.45 -0.98 -9.62
C THR A 179 15.85 0.08 -8.59
N PRO A 180 15.80 -0.22 -7.29
CA PRO A 180 16.33 0.66 -6.25
C PRO A 180 17.80 1.03 -6.49
N ARG A 181 18.24 2.18 -5.93
CA ARG A 181 19.61 2.67 -6.12
C ARG A 181 20.67 1.72 -5.54
N TYR A 182 20.31 1.03 -4.46
CA TYR A 182 21.18 0.09 -3.77
C TYR A 182 20.50 -1.27 -3.63
N GLY A 183 21.27 -2.36 -3.70
CA GLY A 183 20.75 -3.73 -3.61
C GLY A 183 20.56 -4.23 -2.18
N TRP A 184 20.06 -5.46 -2.04
CA TRP A 184 19.62 -6.05 -0.76
C TRP A 184 20.69 -6.09 0.34
N HIS A 185 21.99 -6.20 0.03
CA HIS A 185 23.05 -6.16 1.04
C HIS A 185 23.14 -4.80 1.75
N ALA A 186 22.96 -3.71 0.99
CA ALA A 186 22.95 -2.36 1.54
C ALA A 186 21.71 -2.14 2.41
N LEU A 187 20.56 -2.69 1.97
CA LEU A 187 19.33 -2.72 2.75
C LEU A 187 19.51 -3.51 4.06
N ALA A 188 20.09 -4.71 4.02
CA ALA A 188 20.35 -5.53 5.21
C ALA A 188 21.26 -4.80 6.22
N THR A 189 22.27 -4.10 5.71
CA THR A 189 23.17 -3.27 6.54
C THR A 189 22.43 -2.08 7.15
N LEU A 190 21.64 -1.35 6.34
CA LEU A 190 20.83 -0.22 6.80
C LEU A 190 19.86 -0.64 7.90
N LEU A 191 19.20 -1.78 7.72
CA LEU A 191 18.24 -2.34 8.66
C LEU A 191 18.91 -3.12 9.80
N ALA A 192 20.24 -3.09 9.92
CA ALA A 192 21.00 -3.80 10.95
C ALA A 192 20.53 -5.27 11.13
N LEU A 193 20.33 -5.97 10.01
CA LEU A 193 19.99 -7.39 10.02
C LEU A 193 21.21 -8.21 10.43
N ASP A 194 20.99 -9.31 11.13
CA ASP A 194 22.06 -10.22 11.55
C ASP A 194 22.73 -10.82 10.30
N PRO A 195 24.03 -10.53 10.03
CA PRO A 195 24.71 -11.03 8.85
C PRO A 195 24.87 -12.57 8.86
N ALA A 196 24.72 -13.22 10.02
CA ALA A 196 24.70 -14.68 10.10
C ALA A 196 23.35 -15.28 9.64
N ARG A 197 22.30 -14.46 9.55
CA ARG A 197 20.94 -14.86 9.14
C ARG A 197 20.50 -14.25 7.79
N ALA A 198 21.12 -13.15 7.36
CA ALA A 198 20.85 -12.47 6.09
C ALA A 198 21.95 -12.80 5.09
N THR A 199 22.08 -14.08 4.75
CA THR A 199 23.11 -14.61 3.85
C THR A 199 22.66 -14.58 2.39
N GLU A 200 21.35 -14.65 2.15
CA GLU A 200 20.72 -14.58 0.83
C GLU A 200 19.57 -13.56 0.80
N GLU A 201 19.20 -13.09 -0.39
CA GLU A 201 18.15 -12.09 -0.59
C GLU A 201 16.78 -12.59 -0.09
N GLU A 202 16.49 -13.87 -0.29
CA GLU A 202 15.23 -14.53 0.10
C GLU A 202 15.04 -14.56 1.62
N GLU A 203 16.13 -14.45 2.40
CA GLU A 203 16.09 -14.46 3.87
C GLU A 203 15.70 -13.09 4.45
N ILE A 204 15.74 -12.02 3.66
CA ILE A 204 15.45 -10.66 4.13
C ILE A 204 14.00 -10.54 4.58
N VAL A 205 13.04 -10.97 3.76
CA VAL A 205 11.60 -10.85 4.07
C VAL A 205 11.22 -11.58 5.36
N PRO A 206 11.60 -12.85 5.59
CA PRO A 206 11.34 -13.55 6.86
C PRO A 206 11.92 -12.84 8.09
N LEU A 207 13.11 -12.24 7.98
CA LEU A 207 13.74 -11.50 9.08
C LEU A 207 12.97 -10.22 9.40
N LEU A 208 12.50 -9.53 8.37
CA LEU A 208 11.70 -8.32 8.54
C LEU A 208 10.31 -8.63 9.07
N GLU A 209 9.67 -9.73 8.66
CA GLU A 209 8.41 -10.20 9.26
C GLU A 209 8.56 -10.46 10.76
N ASP A 210 9.61 -11.20 11.16
CA ASP A 210 9.89 -11.50 12.57
C ASP A 210 10.15 -10.21 13.39
N ARG A 211 10.78 -9.20 12.79
CA ARG A 211 10.94 -7.88 13.43
C ARG A 211 9.65 -7.08 13.48
N LEU A 212 8.89 -7.02 12.39
CA LEU A 212 7.59 -6.34 12.32
C LEU A 212 6.64 -6.88 13.37
N TYR A 213 6.56 -8.21 13.49
CA TYR A 213 5.75 -8.87 14.51
C TYR A 213 6.13 -8.46 15.95
N ARG A 214 7.43 -8.31 16.23
CA ARG A 214 7.92 -7.93 17.56
C ARG A 214 7.85 -6.45 17.88
N THR A 215 7.95 -5.58 16.88
CA THR A 215 8.26 -4.15 17.08
C THR A 215 7.31 -3.19 16.37
N GLY A 216 6.51 -3.67 15.42
CA GLY A 216 5.68 -2.84 14.55
C GLY A 216 6.47 -2.06 13.48
N SER A 217 7.78 -2.27 13.36
CA SER A 217 8.68 -1.53 12.46
C SER A 217 9.67 -2.46 11.76
N ILE A 218 10.06 -2.12 10.53
CA ILE A 218 11.23 -2.77 9.88
C ILE A 218 12.56 -2.13 10.27
N LEU A 219 12.53 -0.91 10.83
CA LEU A 219 13.72 -0.22 11.30
C LEU A 219 14.22 -0.83 12.64
N PRO A 220 15.52 -0.70 12.96
CA PRO A 220 16.12 -1.20 14.19
C PRO A 220 15.56 -0.59 15.48
#